data_AF-A0A953L4U3-F1
#
_entry.id   AF-A0A953L4U3-F1
#
_cell.length_a   1.000
_cell.length_b   1.000
_cell.length_c   1.000
_cell.angle_alpha   90.00
_cell.angle_beta   90.00
_cell.angle_gamma   90.00
#
_symmetry.space_group_name_H-M   'P 1'
#
loop_
_entity.id
_entity.type
_entity.pdbx_description
1 polymer ?
#
loop_
_entity_poly.entity_id
_entity_poly.type
_entity_poly.pdbx_seq_one_letter_code
_entity_poly.pdbx_strand_id
1 'polypeptide(L)'
;MSEVVISLDTTADKIRALLREGYLRVDVARFLDIRYQHVRKVAVDAGIDQGLQRGIVVLPASKPLPAVREETAIDMLVDAGFTLLGSWVVADSGIRLSTSAPKDPGVYAFVVDGAVKYIGLTKMGFARRMYSYSKPGSTQRTSQRINGIISEHSRAGAVVEIYIAVPPALEWNGLPIHAAAGLEAGLIDMIQPSWNKMGVS
;
A
#
# COMPACT_ATOMS: atom_id res chain seq x y z
N MET A 1 -5.80 -18.50 -22.82
CA MET A 1 -4.38 -18.93 -22.74
C MET A 1 -3.69 -18.40 -23.98
N SER A 2 -2.60 -17.65 -23.83
CA SER A 2 -1.82 -17.15 -24.98
C SER A 2 -1.20 -18.33 -25.74
N GLU A 3 -1.12 -18.24 -27.06
CA GLU A 3 -0.53 -19.28 -27.93
C GLU A 3 0.92 -19.63 -27.54
N VAL A 4 1.62 -18.68 -26.91
CA VAL A 4 3.01 -18.80 -26.43
C VAL A 4 3.22 -19.92 -25.40
N VAL A 5 2.18 -20.33 -24.67
CA VAL A 5 2.28 -21.34 -23.59
C VAL A 5 2.05 -22.77 -24.11
N ILE A 6 1.44 -22.90 -25.29
CA ILE A 6 0.97 -24.19 -25.83
C ILE A 6 2.14 -25.07 -26.27
N SER A 7 3.29 -24.49 -26.62
CA SER A 7 4.49 -25.19 -27.11
C SER A 7 5.58 -25.40 -26.07
N LEU A 8 5.35 -25.06 -24.80
CA LEU A 8 6.36 -25.16 -23.74
C LEU A 8 6.09 -26.37 -22.84
N ASP A 9 7.13 -27.16 -22.58
CA ASP A 9 6.99 -28.43 -21.84
C ASP A 9 7.01 -28.24 -20.31
N THR A 10 7.81 -27.31 -19.78
CA THR A 10 7.96 -27.15 -18.32
C THR A 10 7.14 -25.99 -17.76
N THR A 11 6.64 -26.16 -16.54
CA THR A 11 5.97 -25.09 -15.78
C THR A 11 6.87 -23.86 -15.62
N ALA A 12 8.18 -24.06 -15.42
CA ALA A 12 9.14 -22.96 -15.31
C ALA A 12 9.28 -22.16 -16.61
N ASP A 13 9.28 -22.82 -17.77
CA ASP A 13 9.35 -22.13 -19.07
C ASP A 13 8.06 -21.37 -19.37
N LYS A 14 6.90 -21.96 -19.04
CA LYS A 14 5.60 -21.28 -19.12
C LYS A 14 5.57 -20.02 -18.26
N ILE A 15 6.11 -20.08 -17.05
CA ILE A 15 6.24 -18.92 -16.15
C ILE A 15 7.12 -17.85 -16.81
N ARG A 16 8.34 -18.20 -17.25
CA ARG A 16 9.27 -17.23 -17.85
C ARG A 16 8.69 -16.57 -19.10
N ALA A 17 8.04 -17.35 -19.95
CA ALA A 17 7.40 -16.85 -21.16
C ALA A 17 6.28 -15.86 -20.84
N LEU A 18 5.37 -16.20 -19.93
CA LEU A 18 4.30 -15.29 -19.52
C LEU A 18 4.83 -14.03 -18.84
N LEU A 19 5.88 -14.12 -18.01
CA LEU A 19 6.48 -12.93 -17.40
C LEU A 19 7.15 -12.00 -18.41
N ARG A 20 7.81 -12.55 -19.45
CA ARG A 20 8.42 -11.77 -20.55
C ARG A 20 7.40 -11.13 -21.47
N GLU A 21 6.23 -11.75 -21.61
CA GLU A 21 5.05 -11.18 -22.26
C GLU A 21 4.36 -10.10 -21.40
N GLY A 22 4.90 -9.79 -20.21
CA GLY A 22 4.40 -8.72 -19.35
C GLY A 22 3.23 -9.11 -18.45
N TYR A 23 2.87 -10.39 -18.37
CA TYR A 23 1.86 -10.86 -17.43
C TYR A 23 2.35 -10.72 -15.99
N LEU A 24 1.45 -10.33 -15.09
CA LEU A 24 1.77 -10.24 -13.67
C LEU A 24 1.99 -11.62 -13.06
N ARG A 25 2.91 -11.72 -12.09
CA ARG A 25 3.18 -12.94 -11.33
C ARG A 25 1.91 -13.57 -10.72
N VAL A 26 0.96 -12.74 -10.28
CA VAL A 26 -0.33 -13.20 -9.74
C VAL A 26 -1.25 -13.79 -10.80
N ASP A 27 -1.24 -13.22 -12.01
CA ASP A 27 -2.04 -13.71 -13.14
C ASP A 27 -1.41 -14.98 -13.69
N VAL A 28 -0.07 -15.08 -13.74
CA VAL A 28 0.66 -16.30 -14.08
C VAL A 28 0.35 -17.44 -13.10
N ALA A 29 0.38 -17.16 -11.79
CA ALA A 29 0.03 -18.16 -10.77
C ALA A 29 -1.40 -18.68 -10.95
N ARG A 30 -2.34 -17.78 -11.27
CA ARG A 30 -3.74 -18.13 -11.54
C ARG A 30 -3.91 -18.92 -12.84
N PHE A 31 -3.24 -18.50 -13.93
CA PHE A 31 -3.36 -19.16 -15.23
C PHE A 31 -2.77 -20.55 -15.28
N LEU A 32 -1.70 -20.78 -14.53
CA LEU A 32 -1.01 -22.06 -14.47
C LEU A 32 -1.47 -22.93 -13.30
N ASP A 33 -2.40 -22.44 -12.47
CA ASP A 33 -2.89 -23.10 -11.25
C ASP A 33 -1.76 -23.57 -10.32
N ILE A 34 -0.84 -22.66 -10.01
CA ILE A 34 0.35 -22.92 -9.19
C ILE A 34 0.51 -21.90 -8.07
N ARG A 35 1.28 -22.27 -7.05
CA ARG A 35 1.60 -21.37 -5.94
C ARG A 35 2.42 -20.16 -6.42
N TYR A 36 2.01 -18.97 -6.00
CA TYR A 36 2.73 -17.71 -6.26
C TYR A 36 4.22 -17.76 -5.92
N GLN A 37 4.58 -18.40 -4.80
CA GLN A 37 5.99 -18.54 -4.37
C GLN A 37 6.86 -19.27 -5.41
N HIS A 38 6.27 -20.20 -6.18
CA HIS A 38 6.97 -20.88 -7.26
C HIS A 38 7.23 -19.93 -8.43
N VAL A 39 6.24 -19.11 -8.80
CA VAL A 39 6.38 -18.05 -9.83
C VAL A 39 7.43 -17.03 -9.43
N ARG A 40 7.41 -16.56 -8.17
CA ARG A 40 8.41 -15.64 -7.61
C ARG A 40 9.81 -16.23 -7.68
N LYS A 41 9.99 -17.48 -7.24
CA LYS A 41 11.30 -18.16 -7.27
C LYS A 41 11.85 -18.24 -8.69
N VAL A 42 11.03 -18.71 -9.64
CA VAL A 42 11.44 -18.79 -11.06
C VAL A 42 11.77 -17.42 -11.65
N ALA A 43 11.03 -16.38 -11.29
CA ALA A 43 11.30 -15.01 -11.74
C ALA A 43 12.63 -14.47 -11.19
N VAL A 44 12.89 -14.67 -9.90
CA VAL A 44 14.12 -14.23 -9.22
C VAL A 44 15.35 -14.99 -9.75
N ASP A 45 15.25 -16.32 -9.84
CA ASP A 45 16.35 -17.16 -10.35
C ASP A 45 16.68 -16.85 -11.82
N ALA A 46 15.70 -16.33 -12.59
CA ALA A 46 15.87 -15.94 -13.99
C ALA A 46 16.17 -14.45 -14.21
N GLY A 47 16.26 -13.63 -13.15
CA GLY A 47 16.48 -12.18 -13.26
C GLY A 47 15.38 -11.43 -14.00
N ILE A 48 14.12 -11.88 -13.91
CA ILE A 48 12.98 -11.26 -14.59
C ILE A 48 12.27 -10.27 -13.65
N ASP A 49 12.54 -8.99 -13.89
CA ASP A 49 11.94 -7.87 -13.15
C ASP A 49 10.63 -7.36 -13.81
N GLN A 50 10.32 -7.84 -15.02
CA GLN A 50 9.06 -7.57 -15.71
C GLN A 50 7.88 -8.24 -14.98
N GLY A 51 6.68 -7.64 -15.04
CA GLY A 51 5.49 -8.15 -14.35
C GLY A 51 5.37 -7.78 -12.87
N LEU A 52 6.16 -6.79 -12.41
CA LEU A 52 6.07 -6.20 -11.05
C LEU A 52 4.99 -5.12 -10.93
N GLN A 53 4.70 -4.36 -11.99
CA GLN A 53 3.80 -3.22 -11.94
C GLN A 53 2.85 -3.23 -13.14
N ARG A 54 1.55 -3.13 -12.87
CA ARG A 54 0.57 -2.69 -13.86
C ARG A 54 0.71 -1.17 -14.00
N GLY A 55 0.84 -0.65 -15.21
CA GLY A 55 0.38 0.72 -15.50
C GLY A 55 -1.10 0.87 -15.15
N ILE A 56 -1.66 2.08 -15.16
CA ILE A 56 -3.07 2.32 -14.80
C ILE A 56 -3.98 1.37 -15.59
N VAL A 57 -4.66 0.45 -14.89
CA VAL A 57 -5.66 -0.44 -15.48
C VAL A 57 -7.04 0.14 -15.23
N VAL A 58 -7.75 0.47 -16.31
CA VAL A 58 -9.19 0.76 -16.24
C VAL A 58 -9.90 -0.56 -15.91
N LEU A 59 -10.29 -0.71 -14.65
CA LEU A 59 -11.11 -1.84 -14.22
C LEU A 59 -12.56 -1.60 -14.68
N PRO A 60 -13.26 -2.59 -15.27
CA PRO A 60 -14.71 -2.52 -15.38
C PRO A 60 -15.32 -2.40 -13.98
N ALA A 61 -16.49 -1.74 -13.86
CA ALA A 61 -17.15 -1.48 -12.58
C ALA A 61 -17.12 -2.70 -11.64
N SER A 62 -16.39 -2.58 -10.53
CA SER A 62 -15.91 -3.72 -9.76
C SER A 62 -17.01 -4.40 -8.93
N LYS A 63 -17.00 -5.74 -8.96
CA LYS A 63 -17.58 -6.60 -7.91
C LYS A 63 -16.82 -6.35 -6.58
N PRO A 64 -17.42 -6.59 -5.40
CA PRO A 64 -16.77 -6.32 -4.12
C PRO A 64 -15.42 -7.03 -4.02
N LEU A 65 -14.37 -6.29 -3.66
CA LEU A 65 -13.05 -6.86 -3.37
C LEU A 65 -13.18 -7.80 -2.15
N PRO A 66 -12.57 -8.99 -2.19
CA PRO A 66 -12.58 -9.89 -1.04
C PRO A 66 -11.86 -9.25 0.15
N ALA A 67 -12.44 -9.37 1.34
CA ALA A 67 -11.86 -8.89 2.58
C ALA A 67 -10.47 -9.53 2.78
N VAL A 68 -9.42 -8.71 2.77
CA VAL A 68 -8.05 -9.15 3.03
C VAL A 68 -7.95 -9.47 4.53
N ARG A 69 -7.56 -10.70 4.87
CA ARG A 69 -7.37 -11.13 6.27
C ARG A 69 -6.27 -10.30 6.93
N GLU A 70 -6.48 -9.94 8.20
CA GLU A 70 -5.70 -8.94 8.98
C GLU A 70 -4.16 -9.11 8.96
N GLU A 71 -3.66 -10.31 8.68
CA GLU A 71 -2.22 -10.62 8.69
C GLU A 71 -1.52 -10.34 7.33
N THR A 72 -2.26 -9.97 6.28
CA THR A 72 -1.75 -9.81 4.90
C THR A 72 -1.73 -8.35 4.41
N ALA A 73 -2.14 -7.39 5.25
CA ALA A 73 -2.36 -6.03 4.78
C ALA A 73 -1.06 -5.26 4.47
N ILE A 74 0.00 -5.43 5.27
CA ILE A 74 1.25 -4.68 5.04
C ILE A 74 2.07 -5.21 3.86
N ASP A 75 2.18 -6.53 3.72
CA ASP A 75 2.92 -7.14 2.60
C ASP A 75 2.32 -6.69 1.26
N MET A 76 0.99 -6.59 1.18
CA MET A 76 0.28 -6.04 0.02
C MET A 76 0.68 -4.59 -0.29
N LEU A 77 0.79 -3.73 0.72
CA LEU A 77 1.20 -2.34 0.52
C LEU A 77 2.66 -2.26 0.05
N VAL A 78 3.55 -3.06 0.65
CA VAL A 78 4.97 -3.10 0.27
C VAL A 78 5.14 -3.57 -1.17
N ASP A 79 4.46 -4.65 -1.57
CA ASP A 79 4.45 -5.15 -2.95
C ASP A 79 3.86 -4.12 -3.93
N ALA A 80 2.91 -3.30 -3.47
CA ALA A 80 2.33 -2.20 -4.24
C ALA A 80 3.21 -0.93 -4.30
N GLY A 81 4.39 -0.95 -3.67
CA GLY A 81 5.36 0.15 -3.73
C GLY A 81 5.33 1.11 -2.54
N PHE A 82 4.66 0.76 -1.44
CA PHE A 82 4.83 1.49 -0.18
C PHE A 82 6.21 1.18 0.42
N THR A 83 6.85 2.21 0.98
CA THR A 83 8.14 2.09 1.66
C THR A 83 8.01 2.47 3.13
N LEU A 84 8.76 1.79 4.00
CA LEU A 84 8.83 2.13 5.42
C LEU A 84 9.49 3.51 5.56
N LEU A 85 8.75 4.46 6.12
CA LEU A 85 9.29 5.76 6.49
C LEU A 85 9.98 5.67 7.85
N GLY A 86 9.32 5.08 8.84
CA GLY A 86 9.80 4.99 10.22
C GLY A 86 8.68 4.61 11.17
N SER A 87 8.75 5.06 12.40
CA SER A 87 7.78 4.74 13.44
C SER A 87 7.51 5.94 14.35
N TRP A 88 6.38 5.89 15.05
CA TRP A 88 6.10 6.80 16.15
C TRP A 88 6.86 6.35 17.40
N VAL A 89 7.50 7.31 18.07
CA VAL A 89 8.15 7.09 19.36
C VAL A 89 7.57 8.05 20.40
N VAL A 90 7.51 7.58 21.64
CA VAL A 90 7.06 8.39 22.78
C VAL A 90 8.02 9.57 22.97
N ALA A 91 7.46 10.74 23.22
CA ALA A 91 8.18 11.95 23.60
C ALA A 91 7.50 12.58 24.83
N ASP A 92 8.20 13.50 25.49
CA ASP A 92 7.74 14.15 26.74
C ASP A 92 6.32 14.76 26.63
N SER A 93 5.92 15.19 25.43
CA SER A 93 4.62 15.81 25.15
C SER A 93 3.82 15.11 24.05
N GLY A 94 3.91 13.77 23.98
CA GLY A 94 3.09 12.96 23.06
C GLY A 94 3.95 12.01 22.23
N ILE A 95 3.93 12.19 20.92
CA ILE A 95 4.65 11.35 19.96
C ILE A 95 5.53 12.20 19.06
N ARG A 96 6.60 11.59 18.56
CA ARG A 96 7.44 12.15 17.49
C ARG A 96 7.79 11.07 16.47
N LEU A 97 8.10 11.49 15.26
CA LEU A 97 8.59 10.59 14.22
C LEU A 97 10.03 10.17 14.54
N SER A 98 10.37 8.91 14.30
CA SER A 98 11.73 8.38 14.51
C SER A 98 12.76 8.86 13.47
N THR A 99 12.29 9.29 12.29
CA THR A 99 13.13 9.77 11.17
C THR A 99 12.71 11.17 10.69
N SER A 100 13.45 11.70 9.70
CA SER A 100 12.98 12.82 8.89
C SER A 100 12.03 12.33 7.80
N ALA A 101 10.96 13.08 7.55
CA ALA A 101 9.99 12.76 6.50
C ALA A 101 10.18 13.61 5.25
N PRO A 102 9.93 13.04 4.05
CA PRO A 102 9.97 13.78 2.80
C PRO A 102 8.86 14.85 2.73
N LYS A 103 9.04 15.83 1.84
CA LYS A 103 8.08 16.93 1.62
C LYS A 103 7.06 16.62 0.53
N ASP A 104 7.17 15.46 -0.10
CA ASP A 104 6.31 15.01 -1.19
C ASP A 104 4.87 14.72 -0.73
N PRO A 105 3.86 15.04 -1.56
CA PRO A 105 2.49 14.59 -1.32
C PRO A 105 2.37 13.09 -1.58
N GLY A 106 1.35 12.46 -1.01
CA GLY A 106 1.12 11.03 -1.23
C GLY A 106 0.18 10.40 -0.21
N VAL A 107 0.20 9.08 -0.16
CA VAL A 107 -0.59 8.25 0.75
C VAL A 107 0.33 7.67 1.83
N TYR A 108 -0.16 7.57 3.05
CA TYR A 108 0.54 6.93 4.15
C TYR A 108 -0.38 5.96 4.90
N ALA A 109 0.22 4.96 5.52
CA ALA A 109 -0.44 3.99 6.36
C ALA A 109 0.23 3.92 7.74
N PHE A 110 -0.56 3.77 8.80
CA PHE A 110 -0.07 3.39 10.12
C PHE A 110 -0.34 1.91 10.37
N VAL A 111 0.69 1.21 10.81
CA VAL A 111 0.70 -0.25 10.94
C VAL A 111 1.10 -0.60 12.36
N VAL A 112 0.39 -1.54 12.96
CA VAL A 112 0.71 -2.10 14.28
C VAL A 112 0.63 -3.62 14.15
N ASP A 113 1.72 -4.31 14.50
CA ASP A 113 1.85 -5.77 14.42
C ASP A 113 1.45 -6.32 13.03
N GLY A 114 1.91 -5.66 11.97
CA GLY A 114 1.62 -6.04 10.57
C GLY A 114 0.22 -5.67 10.06
N ALA A 115 -0.69 -5.23 10.93
CA ALA A 115 -2.05 -4.84 10.55
C ALA A 115 -2.14 -3.33 10.25
N VAL A 116 -2.66 -2.97 9.09
CA VAL A 116 -2.93 -1.57 8.71
C VAL A 116 -4.09 -1.03 9.55
N LYS A 117 -3.81 -0.07 10.42
CA LYS A 117 -4.79 0.53 11.33
C LYS A 117 -5.35 1.85 10.82
N TYR A 118 -4.56 2.62 10.09
CA TYR A 118 -4.98 3.91 9.54
C TYR A 118 -4.42 4.11 8.14
N ILE A 119 -5.20 4.73 7.26
CA ILE A 119 -4.78 5.20 5.94
C ILE A 119 -5.15 6.66 5.79
N GLY A 120 -4.25 7.46 5.25
CA GLY A 120 -4.57 8.83 4.90
C GLY A 120 -3.72 9.37 3.77
N LEU A 121 -4.15 10.48 3.20
CA LEU A 121 -3.37 11.24 2.23
C LEU A 121 -2.82 12.54 2.78
N THR A 122 -1.82 13.10 2.10
CA THR A 122 -1.36 14.48 2.28
C THR A 122 -1.11 15.16 0.94
N LYS A 123 -1.60 16.39 0.80
CA LYS A 123 -1.26 17.30 -0.31
C LYS A 123 -0.12 18.25 0.04
N MET A 124 0.19 18.42 1.33
CA MET A 124 1.14 19.42 1.84
C MET A 124 2.50 18.82 2.23
N GLY A 125 2.73 17.54 1.88
CA GLY A 125 3.94 16.80 2.23
C GLY A 125 3.79 15.89 3.45
N PHE A 126 4.55 14.79 3.48
CA PHE A 126 4.60 13.89 4.63
C PHE A 126 5.15 14.58 5.88
N ALA A 127 6.23 15.37 5.75
CA ALA A 127 6.83 16.11 6.87
C ALA A 127 5.81 16.93 7.66
N ARG A 128 5.02 17.75 6.96
CA ARG A 128 4.00 18.59 7.59
C ARG A 128 2.86 17.75 8.17
N ARG A 129 2.46 16.67 7.49
CA ARG A 129 1.38 15.80 7.96
C ARG A 129 1.77 15.01 9.21
N MET A 130 2.97 14.46 9.26
CA MET A 130 3.48 13.78 10.46
C MET A 130 3.62 14.78 11.61
N TYR A 131 4.15 15.97 11.36
CA TYR A 131 4.21 17.02 12.38
C TYR A 131 2.83 17.36 12.97
N SER A 132 1.78 17.44 12.15
CA SER A 132 0.44 17.74 12.66
C SER A 132 -0.14 16.63 13.53
N TYR A 133 0.30 15.38 13.37
CA TYR A 133 -0.03 14.31 14.33
C TYR A 133 0.79 14.43 15.61
N SER A 134 2.06 14.79 15.55
CA SER A 134 2.90 15.01 16.74
C SER A 134 2.39 16.15 17.61
N LYS A 135 2.02 17.27 16.99
CA LYS A 135 1.59 18.52 17.64
C LYS A 135 0.30 19.02 17.02
N PRO A 136 -0.84 18.37 17.31
CA PRO A 136 -2.10 18.75 16.71
C PRO A 136 -2.58 20.11 17.22
N GLY A 137 -3.02 20.97 16.31
CA GLY A 137 -3.69 22.22 16.66
C GLY A 137 -5.08 21.98 17.27
N SER A 138 -5.60 22.96 18.02
CA SER A 138 -6.89 22.86 18.73
C SER A 138 -8.09 22.56 17.83
N THR A 139 -8.04 22.94 16.56
CA THR A 139 -9.10 22.66 15.56
C THR A 139 -8.91 21.35 14.80
N GLN A 140 -7.76 20.69 14.93
CA GLN A 140 -7.39 19.50 14.17
C GLN A 140 -7.88 18.21 14.84
N ARG A 141 -9.21 18.04 14.92
CA ARG A 141 -9.86 16.93 15.65
C ARG A 141 -9.34 15.54 15.26
N THR A 142 -9.13 15.27 13.97
CA THR A 142 -8.58 13.99 13.51
C THR A 142 -7.16 13.78 14.02
N SER A 143 -6.31 14.80 13.94
CA SER A 143 -4.93 14.68 14.42
C SER A 143 -4.87 14.53 15.94
N GLN A 144 -5.73 15.19 16.70
CA GLN A 144 -5.84 14.98 18.16
C GLN A 144 -6.23 13.55 18.50
N ARG A 145 -7.28 13.03 17.84
CA ARG A 145 -7.73 11.65 18.06
C ARG A 145 -6.64 10.63 17.73
N ILE A 146 -6.02 10.77 16.56
CA ILE A 146 -4.98 9.85 16.09
C ILE A 146 -3.73 9.95 16.96
N ASN A 147 -3.34 11.15 17.39
CA ASN A 147 -2.27 11.35 18.38
C ASN A 147 -2.56 10.59 19.68
N GLY A 148 -3.78 10.68 20.21
CA GLY A 148 -4.19 9.96 21.41
C GLY A 148 -4.08 8.44 21.26
N ILE A 149 -4.60 7.89 20.15
CA ILE A 149 -4.56 6.45 19.85
C ILE A 149 -3.11 5.96 19.72
N ILE A 150 -2.26 6.67 18.97
CA ILE A 150 -0.85 6.29 18.81
C ILE A 150 -0.12 6.38 20.16
N SER A 151 -0.34 7.45 20.92
CA SER A 151 0.29 7.63 22.23
C SER A 151 -0.06 6.49 23.19
N GLU A 152 -1.31 6.04 23.18
CA GLU A 152 -1.77 4.90 23.98
C GLU A 152 -1.04 3.60 23.58
N HIS A 153 -1.02 3.28 22.28
CA HIS A 153 -0.32 2.09 21.77
C HIS A 153 1.17 2.13 22.08
N SER A 154 1.84 3.28 21.84
CA SER A 154 3.26 3.43 22.11
C SER A 154 3.62 3.36 23.59
N ARG A 155 2.75 3.84 24.49
CA ARG A 155 2.94 3.67 25.95
C ARG A 155 2.72 2.24 26.41
N ALA A 156 1.85 1.50 25.73
CA ALA A 156 1.67 0.06 25.94
C ALA A 156 2.83 -0.79 25.36
N GLY A 157 3.83 -0.15 24.74
CA GLY A 157 5.01 -0.80 24.16
C GLY A 157 4.84 -1.25 22.71
N ALA A 158 3.70 -0.98 22.09
CA ALA A 158 3.48 -1.30 20.67
C ALA A 158 4.21 -0.32 19.76
N VAL A 159 4.80 -0.84 18.68
CA VAL A 159 5.45 -0.01 17.65
C VAL A 159 4.40 0.34 16.59
N VAL A 160 4.21 1.63 16.36
CA VAL A 160 3.35 2.12 15.27
C VAL A 160 4.25 2.53 14.11
N GLU A 161 4.35 1.66 13.12
CA GLU A 161 5.12 1.88 11.90
C GLU A 161 4.35 2.75 10.90
N ILE A 162 5.10 3.43 10.04
CA ILE A 162 4.56 4.37 9.06
C ILE A 162 5.13 4.01 7.70
N TYR A 163 4.23 3.70 6.78
CA TYR A 163 4.57 3.41 5.39
C TYR A 163 4.04 4.53 4.50
N ILE A 164 4.78 4.87 3.45
CA ILE A 164 4.42 5.95 2.51
C ILE A 164 4.50 5.48 1.07
N ALA A 165 3.65 6.05 0.21
CA ALA A 165 3.71 5.89 -1.23
C ALA A 165 3.46 7.23 -1.92
N VAL A 166 4.23 7.49 -2.97
CA VAL A 166 4.07 8.66 -3.85
C VAL A 166 3.61 8.15 -5.21
N PRO A 167 2.29 8.02 -5.45
CA PRO A 167 1.80 7.57 -6.73
C PRO A 167 2.13 8.61 -7.82
N PRO A 168 2.38 8.18 -9.06
CA PRO A 168 2.70 9.08 -10.16
C PRO A 168 1.54 10.03 -10.47
N ALA A 169 1.84 11.15 -11.12
CA ALA A 169 0.82 12.01 -11.70
C ALA A 169 0.10 11.27 -12.84
N LEU A 170 -1.22 11.40 -12.91
CA LEU A 170 -2.06 10.74 -13.90
C LEU A 170 -2.96 11.77 -14.57
N GLU A 171 -3.38 11.47 -15.79
CA GLU A 171 -4.30 12.31 -16.56
C GLU A 171 -5.41 11.48 -17.20
N TRP A 172 -6.58 12.10 -17.38
CA TRP A 172 -7.70 11.59 -18.16
C TRP A 172 -8.11 12.65 -19.18
N ASN A 173 -7.90 12.38 -20.48
CA ASN A 173 -8.19 13.32 -21.57
C ASN A 173 -7.55 14.72 -21.37
N GLY A 174 -6.32 14.76 -20.85
CA GLY A 174 -5.60 16.00 -20.55
C GLY A 174 -6.02 16.71 -19.26
N LEU A 175 -6.91 16.12 -18.46
CA LEU A 175 -7.29 16.61 -17.13
C LEU A 175 -6.52 15.85 -16.03
N PRO A 176 -5.98 16.53 -15.00
CA PRO A 176 -5.21 15.88 -13.95
C PRO A 176 -6.09 15.03 -13.04
N ILE A 177 -5.61 13.82 -12.71
CA ILE A 177 -6.21 12.93 -11.72
C ILE A 177 -5.35 12.97 -10.46
N HIS A 178 -6.01 13.12 -9.31
CA HIS A 178 -5.36 12.96 -8.01
C HIS A 178 -5.17 11.47 -7.66
N ALA A 179 -4.13 10.85 -8.20
CA ALA A 179 -3.81 9.44 -7.97
C ALA A 179 -3.76 9.07 -6.48
N ALA A 180 -3.16 9.92 -5.64
CA ALA A 180 -3.11 9.72 -4.19
C ALA A 180 -4.50 9.71 -3.53
N ALA A 181 -5.44 10.52 -4.01
CA ALA A 181 -6.81 10.53 -3.47
C ALA A 181 -7.57 9.27 -3.88
N GLY A 182 -7.44 8.84 -5.14
CA GLY A 182 -8.04 7.59 -5.60
C GLY A 182 -7.47 6.37 -4.88
N LEU A 183 -6.14 6.34 -4.67
CA LEU A 183 -5.46 5.28 -3.93
C LEU A 183 -5.90 5.24 -2.46
N GLU A 184 -5.96 6.38 -1.76
CA GLU A 184 -6.46 6.45 -0.38
C GLU A 184 -7.88 5.87 -0.27
N ALA A 185 -8.80 6.37 -1.09
CA ALA A 185 -10.20 5.92 -1.06
C ALA A 185 -10.31 4.40 -1.33
N GLY A 186 -9.65 3.91 -2.38
CA GLY A 186 -9.66 2.48 -2.73
C GLY A 186 -9.06 1.60 -1.63
N LEU A 187 -8.00 2.04 -0.96
CA LEU A 187 -7.42 1.29 0.15
C LEU A 187 -8.31 1.31 1.41
N ILE A 188 -8.94 2.45 1.73
CA ILE A 188 -9.89 2.53 2.85
C ILE A 188 -11.06 1.58 2.60
N ASP A 189 -11.63 1.59 1.40
CA ASP A 189 -12.74 0.70 1.04
C ASP A 189 -12.35 -0.78 1.13
N MET A 190 -11.17 -1.12 0.63
CA MET A 190 -10.67 -2.50 0.59
C MET A 190 -10.26 -3.04 1.96
N ILE A 191 -9.61 -2.23 2.81
CA ILE A 191 -8.99 -2.68 4.07
C ILE A 191 -9.90 -2.41 5.28
N GLN A 192 -10.77 -1.41 5.21
CA GLN A 192 -11.60 -0.91 6.33
C GLN A 192 -10.76 -0.69 7.62
N PRO A 193 -9.71 0.16 7.59
CA PRO A 193 -8.82 0.30 8.73
C PRO A 193 -9.54 0.82 9.98
N SER A 194 -9.33 0.18 11.13
CA SER A 194 -10.12 0.44 12.35
C SER A 194 -9.96 1.86 12.92
N TRP A 195 -8.90 2.59 12.57
CA TRP A 195 -8.70 3.97 13.02
C TRP A 195 -9.24 5.00 12.02
N ASN A 196 -9.66 4.59 10.82
CA ASN A 196 -10.36 5.44 9.86
C ASN A 196 -11.83 5.59 10.31
N LYS A 197 -12.34 6.82 10.30
CA LYS A 197 -13.79 7.03 10.44
C LYS A 197 -14.41 6.76 9.08
N MET A 198 -15.16 5.68 8.96
CA MET A 198 -16.00 5.45 7.79
C MET A 198 -17.12 6.49 7.81
N GLY A 199 -17.30 7.22 6.70
CA GLY A 199 -18.52 8.00 6.53
C GLY A 199 -19.68 7.02 6.52
N VAL A 200 -20.67 7.22 7.40
CA VAL A 200 -21.94 6.51 7.27
C VAL A 200 -22.51 6.97 5.93
N SER A 201 -22.54 6.05 4.95
CA SER A 201 -23.19 6.30 3.65
C SER A 201 -24.70 6.29 3.83
#